data_AF-A0A097AP49-F1
#
_entry.id   AF-A0A097AP49-F1
#
_cell.length_a   1.000
_cell.length_b   1.000
_cell.length_c   1.000
_cell.angle_alpha   90.00
_cell.angle_beta   90.00
_cell.angle_gamma   90.00
#
_symmetry.space_group_name_H-M   'P 1'
#
loop_
_entity.id
_entity.type
_entity.pdbx_description
1 polymer ?
#
loop_
_entity_poly.entity_id
_entity_poly.type
_entity_poly.pdbx_seq_one_letter_code
_entity_poly.pdbx_strand_id
1 'polypeptide(L)'
;MMIMPLCYQQQIRYDGEITKHDKRQEISNTFVIKNNDKANNSSDIWKELSGKYNIRNASFSDIKNISYELYKAGQISLLDYGILTFDPSESPQRIKPNIFLTQFDSNGRMDWIAEYEARVNRDLKIGNTTGYLNNKRILNILKRLL
;
A
#
# COMPACT_ATOMS: atom_id res chain seq x y z
N MET A 1 -21.76 -32.67 67.12
CA MET A 1 -22.43 -33.51 66.11
C MET A 1 -21.61 -33.37 64.83
N MET A 2 -20.59 -34.22 64.64
CA MET A 2 -20.60 -35.52 63.94
C MET A 2 -20.19 -35.31 62.46
N ILE A 3 -18.90 -35.40 62.14
CA ILE A 3 -18.17 -36.51 61.46
C ILE A 3 -18.38 -36.55 59.92
N MET A 4 -17.23 -36.51 59.22
CA MET A 4 -16.87 -36.81 57.79
C MET A 4 -17.61 -38.03 57.14
N PRO A 5 -17.56 -38.31 55.80
CA PRO A 5 -16.33 -38.42 54.99
C PRO A 5 -16.40 -38.23 53.44
N LEU A 6 -15.20 -38.42 52.86
CA LEU A 6 -14.73 -38.54 51.46
C LEU A 6 -15.50 -39.50 50.52
N CYS A 7 -15.31 -39.25 49.20
CA CYS A 7 -15.21 -40.15 48.03
C CYS A 7 -15.96 -39.50 46.82
N TYR A 8 -15.56 -39.58 45.55
CA TYR A 8 -14.77 -40.57 44.82
C TYR A 8 -14.35 -39.97 43.45
N GLN A 9 -13.15 -40.29 42.95
CA GLN A 9 -12.74 -40.07 41.56
C GLN A 9 -13.56 -40.94 40.59
N GLN A 10 -13.87 -40.44 39.40
CA GLN A 10 -14.02 -41.30 38.23
C GLN A 10 -13.27 -40.70 37.02
N GLN A 11 -12.19 -41.40 36.64
CA GLN A 11 -11.52 -41.31 35.35
C GLN A 11 -12.46 -41.78 34.24
N ILE A 12 -12.54 -41.02 33.14
CA ILE A 12 -12.92 -41.58 31.84
C ILE A 12 -11.67 -41.56 30.96
N ARG A 13 -11.26 -42.78 30.57
CA ARG A 13 -10.28 -43.06 29.53
C ARG A 13 -10.93 -42.73 28.19
N TYR A 14 -10.22 -41.98 27.34
CA TYR A 14 -10.46 -42.00 25.91
C TYR A 14 -9.17 -42.42 25.23
N ASP A 15 -9.09 -43.73 24.96
CA ASP A 15 -8.26 -44.25 23.88
C ASP A 15 -8.95 -43.87 22.56
N GLY A 16 -8.21 -43.20 21.70
CA GLY A 16 -8.68 -42.74 20.41
C GLY A 16 -7.54 -42.06 19.68
N GLU A 17 -6.68 -42.88 19.05
CA GLU A 17 -5.75 -42.43 18.02
C GLU A 17 -6.51 -41.59 16.99
N ILE A 18 -6.19 -40.31 16.91
CA ILE A 18 -6.55 -39.47 15.77
C ILE A 18 -5.24 -38.99 15.18
N THR A 19 -4.66 -39.82 14.32
CA THR A 19 -3.66 -39.43 13.33
C THR A 19 -4.35 -38.56 12.27
N LYS A 20 -4.54 -37.28 12.59
CA LYS A 20 -4.78 -36.26 11.56
C LYS A 20 -3.43 -35.68 11.17
N HIS A 21 -2.83 -36.26 10.14
CA HIS A 21 -1.74 -35.63 9.41
C HIS A 21 -2.20 -34.26 8.92
N ASP A 22 -1.68 -33.22 9.58
CA ASP A 22 -1.81 -31.83 9.18
C ASP A 22 -1.04 -31.61 7.86
N LYS A 23 -1.76 -31.60 6.74
CA LYS A 23 -1.20 -31.33 5.41
C LYS A 23 -0.99 -29.83 5.12
N ARG A 24 -0.81 -28.98 6.15
CA ARG A 24 -0.59 -27.52 5.97
C ARG A 24 0.85 -27.04 6.15
N GLN A 25 1.83 -27.92 6.31
CA GLN A 25 3.22 -27.51 6.54
C GLN A 25 4.23 -28.15 5.59
N GLU A 26 3.95 -28.23 4.29
CA GLU A 26 4.99 -28.56 3.29
C GLU A 26 4.78 -27.80 1.98
N ILE A 27 4.79 -26.46 2.05
CA ILE A 27 5.13 -25.60 0.89
C ILE A 27 6.06 -24.49 1.37
N SER A 28 7.13 -24.89 2.03
CA SER A 28 8.24 -24.02 2.38
C SER A 28 9.48 -24.75 1.95
N ASN A 29 9.84 -24.56 0.68
CA ASN A 29 11.18 -24.63 0.08
C ASN A 29 11.05 -24.96 -1.39
N THR A 30 10.92 -23.93 -2.24
CA THR A 30 11.63 -23.73 -3.52
C THR A 30 10.91 -22.63 -4.31
N PHE A 31 11.10 -21.38 -3.90
CA PHE A 31 11.12 -20.29 -4.87
C PHE A 31 12.42 -19.52 -4.64
N VAL A 32 13.53 -20.18 -5.01
CA VAL A 32 14.82 -19.51 -5.12
C VAL A 32 14.74 -18.67 -6.37
N ILE A 33 14.32 -17.40 -6.23
CA ILE A 33 14.59 -16.42 -7.27
C ILE A 33 16.10 -16.25 -7.31
N LYS A 34 16.74 -16.90 -8.29
CA LYS A 34 18.09 -16.54 -8.71
C LYS A 34 18.04 -15.11 -9.24
N ASN A 35 18.21 -14.14 -8.35
CA ASN A 35 18.64 -12.81 -8.75
C ASN A 35 20.09 -12.97 -9.19
N ASN A 36 20.29 -13.18 -10.49
CA ASN A 36 21.59 -12.95 -11.09
C ASN A 36 21.88 -11.46 -10.90
N ASP A 37 22.79 -11.16 -9.98
CA ASP A 37 23.37 -9.85 -9.77
C ASP A 37 24.04 -9.37 -11.07
N LYS A 38 23.24 -8.79 -11.96
CA LYS A 38 23.76 -7.78 -12.88
C LYS A 38 23.98 -6.55 -12.02
N ALA A 39 25.19 -6.46 -11.47
CA ALA A 39 25.81 -5.20 -11.08
C ALA A 39 25.93 -4.31 -12.33
N ASN A 40 24.82 -3.73 -12.76
CA ASN A 40 24.73 -2.84 -13.91
C ASN A 40 24.10 -1.55 -13.42
N ASN A 41 24.94 -0.57 -13.10
CA ASN A 41 24.60 0.85 -13.01
C ASN A 41 23.17 1.11 -12.55
N SER A 42 22.88 0.86 -11.27
CA SER A 42 21.64 1.31 -10.64
C SER A 42 21.65 2.84 -10.63
N SER A 43 21.30 3.46 -11.77
CA SER A 43 20.75 4.81 -11.82
C SER A 43 19.75 4.91 -10.68
N ASP A 44 20.00 5.82 -9.73
CA ASP A 44 19.03 6.07 -8.68
C ASP A 44 17.76 6.59 -9.37
N ILE A 45 16.77 5.70 -9.51
CA ILE A 45 15.52 5.99 -10.22
C ILE A 45 14.83 7.25 -9.66
N TRP A 46 15.02 7.54 -8.37
CA TRP A 46 14.53 8.78 -7.77
C TRP A 46 15.20 10.00 -8.38
N LYS A 47 16.53 9.97 -8.55
CA LYS A 47 17.31 11.05 -9.17
C LYS A 47 17.00 11.21 -10.65
N GLU A 48 16.80 10.11 -11.37
CA GLU A 48 16.42 10.14 -12.78
C GLU A 48 15.04 10.79 -12.97
N LEU A 49 14.05 10.37 -12.17
CA LEU A 49 12.69 10.90 -12.24
C LEU A 49 12.61 12.35 -11.76
N SER A 50 13.33 12.73 -10.69
CA SER A 50 13.35 14.12 -10.21
C SER A 50 14.01 15.08 -11.20
N GLY A 51 15.03 14.62 -11.95
CA GLY A 51 15.62 15.40 -13.03
C GLY A 51 14.71 15.56 -14.25
N LYS A 52 13.79 14.62 -14.48
CA LYS A 52 12.91 14.59 -15.66
C LYS A 52 11.57 15.30 -15.45
N TYR A 53 11.04 15.29 -14.23
CA TYR A 53 9.69 15.77 -13.94
C TYR A 53 9.68 16.82 -12.83
N ASN A 54 8.89 17.87 -13.02
CA ASN A 54 8.62 18.84 -11.97
C ASN A 54 7.29 18.49 -11.26
N ILE A 55 7.35 17.87 -10.09
CA ILE A 55 6.17 17.42 -9.34
C ILE A 55 5.25 18.58 -8.90
N ARG A 56 5.82 19.78 -8.70
CA ARG A 56 5.07 20.99 -8.38
C ARG A 56 4.31 21.55 -9.60
N ASN A 57 4.57 21.02 -10.79
CA ASN A 57 3.91 21.42 -12.04
C ASN A 57 3.86 20.25 -13.05
N ALA A 58 3.22 19.15 -12.64
CA ALA A 58 3.15 17.92 -13.43
C ALA A 58 1.71 17.67 -13.92
N SER A 59 1.59 17.09 -15.10
CA SER A 59 0.31 16.56 -15.59
C SER A 59 -0.02 15.25 -14.89
N PHE A 60 -1.28 14.81 -15.00
CA PHE A 60 -1.66 13.48 -14.50
C PHE A 60 -0.93 12.34 -15.22
N SER A 61 -0.63 12.51 -16.52
CA SER A 61 0.15 11.52 -17.27
C SER A 61 1.59 11.41 -16.73
N ASP A 62 2.19 12.54 -16.32
CA ASP A 62 3.52 12.53 -15.72
C ASP A 62 3.53 11.72 -14.41
N ILE A 63 2.51 11.90 -13.56
CA ILE A 63 2.35 11.12 -12.31
C ILE A 63 2.13 9.64 -12.58
N LYS A 64 1.34 9.28 -13.59
CA LYS A 64 1.18 7.87 -14.00
C LYS A 64 2.51 7.25 -14.41
N ASN A 65 3.33 7.95 -15.18
CA ASN A 65 4.64 7.46 -15.60
C ASN A 65 5.61 7.32 -14.41
N ILE A 66 5.68 8.35 -13.55
CA ILE A 66 6.53 8.34 -12.34
C ILE A 66 6.17 7.17 -11.43
N SER A 67 4.89 7.03 -11.11
CA SER A 67 4.40 5.98 -10.23
C SER A 67 4.60 4.58 -10.83
N TYR A 68 4.43 4.42 -12.14
CA TYR A 68 4.73 3.15 -12.82
C TYR A 68 6.20 2.77 -12.72
N GLU A 69 7.13 3.69 -13.02
CA GLU A 69 8.57 3.41 -12.95
C GLU A 69 9.02 3.10 -11.52
N LEU A 70 8.54 3.87 -10.52
CA LEU A 70 8.81 3.60 -9.11
C LEU A 70 8.26 2.24 -8.67
N TYR A 71 7.05 1.88 -9.11
CA TYR A 71 6.43 0.59 -8.79
C TYR A 71 7.21 -0.57 -9.42
N LYS A 72 7.55 -0.45 -10.71
CA LYS A 72 8.33 -1.45 -11.46
C LYS A 72 9.71 -1.65 -10.85
N ALA A 73 10.34 -0.60 -10.33
CA ALA A 73 11.61 -0.65 -9.61
C ALA A 73 11.49 -1.11 -8.15
N GLY A 74 10.29 -1.50 -7.68
CA GLY A 74 10.03 -1.96 -6.32
C GLY A 74 10.16 -0.86 -5.25
N GLN A 75 10.18 0.41 -5.63
CA GLN A 75 10.38 1.55 -4.72
C GLN A 75 9.10 1.98 -4.00
N ILE A 76 7.94 1.70 -4.59
CA ILE A 76 6.62 1.95 -4.00
C ILE A 76 5.75 0.70 -4.13
N SER A 77 4.73 0.58 -3.27
CA SER A 77 3.82 -0.57 -3.30
C SER A 77 2.79 -0.47 -4.41
N LEU A 78 2.12 -1.60 -4.70
CA LEU A 78 0.97 -1.62 -5.62
C LEU A 78 -0.15 -0.67 -5.15
N LEU A 79 -0.38 -0.55 -3.84
CA LEU A 79 -1.38 0.38 -3.29
C LEU A 79 -0.98 1.84 -3.58
N ASP A 80 0.29 2.18 -3.39
CA ASP A 80 0.79 3.54 -3.66
C ASP A 80 0.61 3.91 -5.13
N TYR A 81 0.97 2.98 -6.02
CA TYR A 81 0.74 3.10 -7.46
C TYR A 81 -0.75 3.26 -7.80
N GLY A 82 -1.61 2.43 -7.22
CA GLY A 82 -3.06 2.50 -7.43
C GLY A 82 -3.66 3.83 -7.01
N ILE A 83 -3.22 4.40 -5.89
CA ILE A 83 -3.68 5.71 -5.42
C ILE A 83 -3.22 6.83 -6.36
N LEU A 84 -1.96 6.80 -6.80
CA LEU A 84 -1.39 7.82 -7.69
C LEU A 84 -1.96 7.78 -9.11
N THR A 85 -2.47 6.63 -9.55
CA THR A 85 -2.97 6.44 -10.92
C THR A 85 -4.48 6.36 -11.04
N PHE A 86 -5.21 6.49 -9.93
CA PHE A 86 -6.66 6.39 -9.94
C PHE A 86 -7.29 7.55 -10.70
N ASP A 87 -8.05 7.21 -11.75
CA ASP A 87 -8.77 8.17 -12.59
C ASP A 87 -10.29 7.93 -12.49
N PRO A 88 -11.05 8.84 -11.86
CA PRO A 88 -12.50 8.69 -11.78
C PRO A 88 -13.16 8.83 -13.16
N SER A 89 -12.49 9.38 -14.18
CA SER A 89 -13.07 9.45 -15.53
C SER A 89 -13.21 8.09 -16.19
N GLU A 90 -12.36 7.13 -15.82
CA GLU A 90 -12.36 5.77 -16.36
C GLU A 90 -13.29 4.84 -15.58
N SER A 91 -13.90 5.33 -14.50
CA SER A 91 -14.87 4.57 -13.72
C SER A 91 -16.14 4.28 -14.55
N PRO A 92 -16.71 3.06 -14.49
CA PRO A 92 -17.97 2.72 -15.17
C PRO A 92 -19.20 3.41 -14.52
N GLN A 93 -18.99 4.14 -13.43
CA GLN A 93 -20.06 4.85 -12.73
C GLN A 93 -20.55 6.04 -13.57
N ARG A 94 -21.87 6.26 -13.56
CA ARG A 94 -22.50 7.39 -14.26
C ARG A 94 -22.06 8.75 -13.72
N ILE A 95 -21.84 8.83 -12.41
CA ILE A 95 -21.40 10.05 -11.74
C ILE A 95 -19.89 9.95 -11.58
N LYS A 96 -19.17 10.92 -12.16
CA LYS A 96 -17.72 11.05 -12.08
C LYS A 96 -17.41 12.18 -11.12
N PRO A 97 -17.21 11.91 -9.82
CA PRO A 97 -16.93 12.97 -8.86
C PRO A 97 -15.60 13.64 -9.20
N ASN A 98 -15.52 14.96 -9.08
CA ASN A 98 -14.23 15.62 -9.03
C ASN A 98 -13.58 15.28 -7.68
N ILE A 99 -12.53 14.46 -7.73
CA ILE A 99 -11.82 14.01 -6.54
C ILE A 99 -10.67 14.95 -6.14
N PHE A 100 -10.30 15.92 -6.97
CA PHE A 100 -9.18 16.82 -6.74
C PHE A 100 -9.57 18.00 -5.85
N LEU A 101 -8.63 18.46 -5.01
CA LEU A 101 -8.85 19.52 -4.04
C LEU A 101 -8.23 20.84 -4.50
N THR A 102 -7.17 20.76 -5.30
CA THR A 102 -6.53 21.87 -5.99
C THR A 102 -7.00 21.93 -7.45
N GLN A 103 -6.65 23.03 -8.12
CA GLN A 103 -7.02 23.26 -9.52
C GLN A 103 -5.85 22.95 -10.44
N PHE A 104 -6.17 22.45 -11.62
CA PHE A 104 -5.23 22.39 -12.73
C PHE A 104 -5.00 23.78 -13.32
N ASP A 105 -3.80 24.00 -13.84
CA ASP A 105 -3.47 25.14 -14.68
C ASP A 105 -4.13 25.03 -16.06
N SER A 106 -3.93 26.05 -16.91
CA SER A 106 -4.46 26.08 -18.27
C SER A 106 -3.94 24.96 -19.19
N ASN A 107 -2.88 24.25 -18.78
CA ASN A 107 -2.27 23.15 -19.52
C ASN A 107 -2.60 21.78 -18.92
N GLY A 108 -3.49 21.70 -17.92
CA GLY A 108 -3.85 20.44 -17.26
C GLY A 108 -2.77 19.90 -16.31
N ARG A 109 -1.91 20.78 -15.77
CA ARG A 109 -0.88 20.46 -14.78
C ARG A 109 -1.27 21.00 -13.41
N MET A 110 -0.72 20.42 -12.34
CA MET A 110 -0.92 20.97 -11.00
C MET A 110 0.26 20.69 -10.07
N ASP A 111 0.25 21.35 -8.91
CA ASP A 111 1.13 21.02 -7.79
C ASP A 111 0.58 19.79 -7.05
N TRP A 112 1.16 18.63 -7.34
CA TRP A 112 0.76 17.36 -6.72
C TRP A 112 1.13 17.28 -5.24
N ILE A 113 2.14 18.04 -4.79
CA ILE A 113 2.46 18.12 -3.37
C ILE A 113 1.38 18.92 -2.64
N ALA A 114 0.96 20.06 -3.19
CA ALA A 114 -0.13 20.85 -2.62
C ALA A 114 -1.45 20.07 -2.60
N GLU A 115 -1.75 19.30 -3.65
CA GLU A 115 -2.92 18.42 -3.69
C GLU A 115 -2.91 17.39 -2.54
N TYR A 116 -1.81 16.67 -2.35
CA TYR A 116 -1.74 15.67 -1.28
C TYR A 116 -1.61 16.27 0.12
N GLU A 117 -1.03 17.47 0.27
CA GLU A 117 -1.10 18.24 1.52
C GLU A 117 -2.55 18.62 1.85
N ALA A 118 -3.33 19.08 0.86
CA ALA A 118 -4.75 19.37 1.03
C ALA A 118 -5.54 18.11 1.43
N ARG A 119 -5.24 16.95 0.82
CA ARG A 119 -5.89 15.66 1.15
C ARG A 119 -5.58 15.22 2.58
N VAL A 120 -4.31 15.25 2.98
CA VAL A 120 -3.88 14.94 4.36
C VAL A 120 -4.64 15.82 5.36
N ASN A 121 -4.71 17.13 5.10
CA ASN A 121 -5.40 18.07 5.98
C ASN A 121 -6.91 17.82 6.03
N ARG A 122 -7.54 17.52 4.89
CA ARG A 122 -8.96 17.18 4.82
C ARG A 122 -9.27 15.93 5.64
N ASP A 123 -8.51 14.86 5.42
CA ASP A 123 -8.73 13.58 6.10
C ASP A 123 -8.53 13.70 7.60
N LEU A 124 -7.54 14.47 8.04
CA LEU A 124 -7.35 14.79 9.46
C LEU A 124 -8.57 15.52 10.04
N LYS A 125 -9.10 16.52 9.31
CA LYS A 125 -10.24 17.33 9.75
C LYS A 125 -11.55 16.53 9.89
N ILE A 126 -11.77 15.55 9.03
CA ILE A 126 -13.00 14.73 9.03
C ILE A 126 -12.86 13.42 9.82
N GLY A 127 -11.71 13.16 10.44
CA GLY A 127 -11.45 11.93 11.19
C GLY A 127 -11.26 10.69 10.31
N ASN A 128 -10.89 10.85 9.03
CA ASN A 128 -10.59 9.74 8.14
C ASN A 128 -9.14 9.26 8.32
N THR A 129 -8.90 8.44 9.35
CA THR A 129 -7.54 7.98 9.70
C THR A 129 -6.86 7.19 8.59
N THR A 130 -7.59 6.31 7.89
CA THR A 130 -7.03 5.51 6.80
C THR A 130 -6.63 6.39 5.61
N GLY A 131 -7.50 7.32 5.22
CA GLY A 131 -7.18 8.31 4.18
C GLY A 131 -5.97 9.16 4.55
N TYR A 132 -5.91 9.64 5.80
CA TYR A 132 -4.78 10.41 6.32
C TYR A 132 -3.45 9.64 6.17
N LEU A 133 -3.39 8.38 6.60
CA LEU A 133 -2.18 7.57 6.53
C LEU A 133 -1.74 7.33 5.08
N ASN A 134 -2.69 6.98 4.21
CA ASN A 134 -2.43 6.75 2.79
C ASN A 134 -1.93 8.04 2.10
N ASN A 135 -2.65 9.14 2.27
CA ASN A 135 -2.29 10.42 1.64
C ASN A 135 -0.97 10.97 2.19
N LYS A 136 -0.65 10.75 3.47
CA LYS A 136 0.64 11.12 4.05
C LYS A 136 1.79 10.30 3.47
N ARG A 137 1.56 9.01 3.22
CA ARG A 137 2.53 8.13 2.56
C ARG A 137 2.79 8.58 1.11
N ILE A 138 1.74 8.89 0.36
CA ILE A 138 1.89 9.43 -1.00
C ILE A 138 2.61 10.78 -0.99
N LEU A 139 2.27 11.67 -0.06
CA LEU A 139 2.95 12.95 0.11
C LEU A 139 4.46 12.78 0.32
N ASN A 140 4.87 11.80 1.13
CA ASN A 140 6.28 11.50 1.36
C ASN A 140 6.97 10.96 0.10
N ILE A 141 6.29 10.12 -0.69
CA ILE A 141 6.79 9.64 -1.99
C ILE A 141 7.02 10.83 -2.94
N LEU A 142 6.04 11.72 -3.06
CA LEU A 142 6.13 12.89 -3.93
C LEU A 142 7.22 13.88 -3.48
N LYS A 143 7.39 14.08 -2.17
CA LYS A 143 8.45 14.95 -1.62
C LYS A 143 9.86 14.42 -1.84
N ARG A 144 10.02 13.10 -2.01
CA ARG A 144 11.33 12.49 -2.34
C ARG A 144 11.78 12.78 -3.78
N LEU A 145 10.86 13.25 -4.63
CA LEU A 145 11.11 13.63 -6.02
C LEU A 145 11.41 15.13 -6.19
N LEU A 146 11.54 15.88 -5.09
CA LEU A 146 12.09 17.24 -5.08
C LEU A 146 13.61 17.21 -5.00
#